data_AF-A0A8B6GPF1-F1
#
_entry.id   AF-A0A8B6GPF1-F1
#
_cell.length_a   1.000
_cell.length_b   1.000
_cell.length_c   1.000
_cell.angle_alpha   90.00
_cell.angle_beta   90.00
_cell.angle_gamma   90.00
#
_symmetry.space_group_name_H-M   'P 1'
#
loop_
_entity.id
_entity.type
_entity.pdbx_description
1 polymer ?
#
loop_
_entity_poly.entity_id
_entity_poly.type
_entity_poly.pdbx_seq_one_letter_code
_entity_poly.pdbx_strand_id
1 'polypeptide(L)'
;LIDEGGDWDRRNRLKVYRGMYCMSIRDFKKAAGLFLDTVATFTSYELMDYPSFVTYTVICSMIALDRPDLREKVVKGSEILEVLHGLPKIRRYLSSMYDCHYSDFFRLLAEVEDIMKYDRLLAPHYKYYAREMRIMTYTQLLESYRSLTLQYMATAFGVTIEFVDQELSRFIAAGRLHCKIDKVKGIVETNRPDSKNWQYQATIKQGDILLNRVQKLSRVINI
;
A
#
# COMPACT_ATOMS: atom_id res chain seq x y z
N LEU A 1 7.33 27.80 -17.75
CA LEU A 1 7.43 26.71 -18.77
C LEU A 1 6.17 25.85 -18.90
N ILE A 2 5.65 25.16 -17.87
CA ILE A 2 4.35 24.41 -18.00
C ILE A 2 3.16 25.24 -17.49
N ASP A 3 3.37 26.08 -16.48
CA ASP A 3 2.29 26.94 -15.94
C ASP A 3 1.90 28.11 -16.87
N GLU A 4 2.74 28.45 -17.85
CA GLU A 4 2.47 29.55 -18.81
C GLU A 4 1.71 29.08 -20.06
N GLY A 5 1.73 27.77 -20.35
CA GLY A 5 1.24 27.22 -21.61
C GLY A 5 -0.21 26.74 -21.62
N GLY A 6 -0.86 26.60 -20.46
CA GLY A 6 -2.28 26.19 -20.36
C GLY A 6 -2.65 24.82 -20.92
N ASP A 7 -1.74 24.12 -21.61
CA ASP A 7 -1.98 22.83 -22.27
C ASP A 7 -2.26 21.72 -21.25
N TRP A 8 -3.54 21.45 -21.06
CA TRP A 8 -4.04 20.49 -20.10
C TRP A 8 -3.57 19.05 -20.41
N ASP A 9 -3.47 18.67 -21.69
CA ASP A 9 -2.93 17.37 -22.12
C ASP A 9 -1.45 17.22 -21.72
N ARG A 10 -0.62 18.23 -21.97
CA ARG A 10 0.81 18.21 -21.58
C ARG A 10 0.99 18.11 -20.07
N ARG A 11 0.11 18.77 -19.31
CA ARG A 11 0.10 18.69 -17.84
C ARG A 11 -0.27 17.29 -17.35
N ASN A 12 -1.20 16.60 -17.99
CA ASN A 12 -1.58 15.24 -17.64
C ASN A 12 -0.49 14.23 -17.98
N ARG A 13 0.16 14.36 -19.16
CA ARG A 13 1.33 13.54 -19.49
C ARG A 13 2.43 13.73 -18.45
N LEU A 14 2.72 14.97 -18.04
CA LEU A 14 3.67 15.26 -16.97
C LEU A 14 3.29 14.58 -15.65
N LYS A 15 2.01 14.60 -15.26
CA LYS A 15 1.53 13.90 -14.05
C LYS A 15 1.81 12.40 -14.15
N VAL A 16 1.57 11.76 -15.30
CA VAL A 16 1.88 10.34 -15.53
C VAL A 16 3.38 10.10 -15.39
N TYR A 17 4.24 10.90 -16.03
CA TYR A 17 5.70 10.79 -15.91
C TYR A 17 6.17 10.93 -14.45
N ARG A 18 5.62 11.90 -13.72
CA ARG A 18 5.91 12.10 -12.29
C ARG A 18 5.40 10.94 -11.44
N GLY A 19 4.21 10.42 -11.72
CA GLY A 19 3.64 9.26 -11.03
C GLY A 19 4.52 8.02 -11.20
N MET A 20 5.01 7.79 -12.42
CA MET A 20 5.94 6.70 -12.74
C MET A 20 7.28 6.83 -11.99
N TYR A 21 7.82 8.04 -11.93
CA TYR A 21 9.00 8.31 -11.12
C TYR A 21 8.74 8.13 -9.62
N CYS A 22 7.61 8.59 -9.10
CA CYS A 22 7.21 8.38 -7.70
C CYS A 22 7.09 6.88 -7.37
N MET A 23 6.56 6.08 -8.29
CA MET A 23 6.47 4.63 -8.14
C MET A 23 7.86 3.97 -8.06
N SER A 24 8.84 4.43 -8.86
CA SER A 24 10.20 3.88 -8.84
C SER A 24 11.03 4.27 -7.61
N ILE A 25 10.64 5.32 -6.88
CA ILE A 25 11.27 5.69 -5.60
C ILE A 25 10.49 5.18 -4.37
N ARG A 26 9.49 4.31 -4.57
CA ARG A 26 8.58 3.76 -3.53
C ARG A 26 7.61 4.76 -2.89
N ASP A 27 7.40 5.94 -3.49
CA ASP A 27 6.40 6.91 -3.03
C ASP A 27 5.02 6.60 -3.63
N PHE A 28 4.42 5.49 -3.17
CA PHE A 28 3.12 5.02 -3.66
C PHE A 28 1.98 5.99 -3.34
N LYS A 29 2.09 6.77 -2.25
CA LYS A 29 1.06 7.75 -1.87
C LYS A 29 0.92 8.85 -2.90
N LYS A 30 2.04 9.47 -3.31
CA LYS A 30 2.02 10.48 -4.36
C LYS A 30 1.69 9.87 -5.72
N ALA A 31 2.23 8.68 -6.02
CA ALA A 31 1.96 8.00 -7.28
C ALA A 31 0.46 7.71 -7.46
N ALA A 32 -0.21 7.16 -6.45
CA ALA A 32 -1.65 6.88 -6.50
C ALA A 32 -2.49 8.13 -6.73
N GLY A 33 -2.17 9.25 -6.06
CA GLY A 33 -2.87 10.51 -6.29
C GLY A 33 -2.71 11.03 -7.73
N LEU A 34 -1.48 11.02 -8.25
CA LEU A 34 -1.20 11.47 -9.62
C LEU A 34 -1.83 10.56 -10.68
N PHE A 35 -1.84 9.25 -10.45
CA PHE A 35 -2.44 8.28 -11.36
C PHE A 35 -3.96 8.39 -11.37
N LEU A 36 -4.62 8.47 -10.21
CA LEU A 36 -6.08 8.60 -10.12
C LEU A 36 -6.60 9.87 -10.80
N ASP A 37 -5.87 10.97 -10.69
CA ASP A 37 -6.21 12.23 -11.39
C ASP A 37 -6.14 12.10 -12.93
N THR A 38 -5.38 11.14 -13.45
CA THR A 38 -5.06 11.03 -14.88
C THR A 38 -5.72 9.85 -15.58
N VAL A 39 -6.46 8.98 -14.87
CA VAL A 39 -7.18 7.83 -15.45
C VAL A 39 -8.16 8.24 -16.55
N ALA A 40 -8.90 9.31 -16.32
CA ALA A 40 -9.94 9.80 -17.23
C ALA A 40 -9.41 10.30 -18.57
N THR A 41 -8.16 10.75 -18.58
CA THR A 41 -7.60 11.57 -19.67
C THR A 41 -6.20 11.11 -20.04
N PHE A 42 -5.99 9.79 -19.93
CA PHE A 42 -4.73 9.16 -20.27
C PHE A 42 -4.48 9.19 -21.78
N THR A 43 -3.37 9.83 -22.18
CA THR A 43 -2.94 9.95 -23.58
C THR A 43 -1.48 9.52 -23.80
N SER A 44 -0.83 8.97 -22.77
CA SER A 44 0.62 8.68 -22.75
C SER A 44 0.97 7.28 -23.23
N TYR A 45 0.58 6.94 -24.47
CA TYR A 45 0.85 5.63 -25.10
C TYR A 45 2.34 5.36 -25.36
N GLU A 46 3.19 6.39 -25.30
CA GLU A 46 4.65 6.28 -25.39
C GLU A 46 5.27 5.46 -24.23
N LEU A 47 4.63 5.50 -23.05
CA LEU A 47 5.12 4.84 -21.86
C LEU A 47 4.56 3.43 -21.70
N MET A 48 3.25 3.29 -21.86
CA MET A 48 2.51 2.06 -21.59
C MET A 48 1.14 2.09 -22.24
N ASP A 49 0.58 0.89 -22.41
CA ASP A 49 -0.80 0.73 -22.83
C ASP A 49 -1.78 1.04 -21.68
N TYR A 50 -3.00 1.45 -22.04
CA TYR A 50 -4.03 1.86 -21.07
C TYR A 50 -4.38 0.78 -20.03
N PRO A 51 -4.50 -0.53 -20.39
CA PRO A 51 -4.72 -1.58 -19.40
C PRO A 51 -3.58 -1.69 -18.39
N SER A 52 -2.32 -1.53 -18.82
CA SER A 52 -1.16 -1.56 -17.93
C SER A 52 -1.16 -0.35 -16.99
N PHE A 53 -1.55 0.82 -17.49
CA PHE A 53 -1.71 2.02 -16.67
C PHE A 53 -2.75 1.82 -15.56
N VAL A 54 -3.90 1.23 -15.87
CA VAL A 54 -4.93 0.92 -14.88
C VAL A 54 -4.41 -0.10 -13.86
N THR A 55 -3.63 -1.11 -14.27
CA THR A 55 -3.04 -2.05 -13.31
C THR A 55 -2.11 -1.38 -12.30
N TYR A 56 -1.25 -0.46 -12.75
CA TYR A 56 -0.36 0.27 -11.85
C TYR A 56 -1.13 1.22 -10.93
N THR A 57 -2.17 1.85 -11.45
CA THR A 57 -3.06 2.70 -10.66
C THR A 57 -3.70 1.90 -9.54
N VAL A 58 -4.33 0.76 -9.83
CA VAL A 58 -4.96 -0.10 -8.81
C VAL A 58 -3.93 -0.58 -7.79
N ILE A 59 -2.78 -1.06 -8.23
CA ILE A 59 -1.68 -1.53 -7.37
C ILE A 59 -1.23 -0.42 -6.40
N CYS A 60 -0.98 0.79 -6.91
CA CYS A 60 -0.54 1.92 -6.09
C CYS A 60 -1.65 2.37 -5.13
N SER A 61 -2.89 2.46 -5.61
CA SER A 61 -4.05 2.88 -4.82
C SER A 61 -4.35 1.94 -3.67
N MET A 62 -4.17 0.62 -3.84
CA MET A 62 -4.39 -0.37 -2.77
C MET A 62 -3.46 -0.19 -1.56
N ILE A 63 -2.25 0.34 -1.75
CA ILE A 63 -1.32 0.66 -0.64
C ILE A 63 -1.53 2.08 -0.11
N ALA A 64 -1.81 3.02 -1.00
CA ALA A 64 -1.79 4.44 -0.70
C ALA A 64 -3.05 4.95 0.01
N LEU A 65 -4.21 4.44 -0.37
CA LEU A 65 -5.50 4.96 0.04
C LEU A 65 -6.10 4.16 1.19
N ASP A 66 -6.83 4.87 2.04
CA ASP A 66 -7.65 4.26 3.07
C ASP A 66 -8.92 3.63 2.44
N ARG A 67 -9.55 2.71 3.17
CA ARG A 67 -10.73 1.96 2.71
C ARG A 67 -11.89 2.82 2.14
N PRO A 68 -12.30 3.96 2.74
CA PRO A 68 -13.37 4.78 2.16
C PRO A 68 -12.97 5.40 0.82
N ASP A 69 -11.76 5.95 0.73
CA ASP A 69 -11.22 6.55 -0.48
C ASP A 69 -11.04 5.53 -1.61
N LEU A 70 -10.58 4.32 -1.26
CA LEU A 70 -10.44 3.22 -2.21
C LEU A 70 -11.80 2.82 -2.80
N ARG A 71 -12.85 2.81 -1.97
CA ARG A 71 -14.22 2.49 -2.42
C ARG A 71 -14.71 3.53 -3.43
N GLU A 72 -14.56 4.81 -3.11
CA GLU A 72 -15.10 5.90 -3.92
C GLU A 72 -14.33 6.05 -5.24
N LYS A 73 -13.00 6.10 -5.16
CA LYS A 73 -12.15 6.42 -6.32
C LYS A 73 -11.86 5.22 -7.22
N VAL A 74 -11.73 4.02 -6.65
CA VAL A 74 -11.29 2.83 -7.42
C VAL A 74 -12.42 1.85 -7.64
N VAL A 75 -13.11 1.42 -6.58
CA VAL A 75 -14.16 0.38 -6.68
C VAL A 75 -15.41 0.90 -7.39
N LYS A 76 -15.77 2.17 -7.20
CA LYS A 76 -16.91 2.82 -7.87
C LYS A 76 -16.54 3.63 -9.12
N GLY A 77 -15.25 3.77 -9.42
CA GLY A 77 -14.79 4.53 -10.60
C GLY A 77 -15.16 3.81 -11.88
N SER A 78 -15.99 4.42 -12.73
CA SER A 78 -16.48 3.82 -13.97
C SER A 78 -15.37 3.45 -14.96
N GLU A 79 -14.39 4.33 -15.12
CA GLU A 79 -13.26 4.16 -16.03
C GLU A 79 -12.39 2.96 -15.65
N ILE A 80 -12.12 2.83 -14.35
CA ILE A 80 -11.34 1.72 -13.81
C ILE A 80 -12.13 0.41 -13.93
N LEU A 81 -13.44 0.44 -13.61
CA LEU A 81 -14.30 -0.74 -13.71
C LEU A 81 -14.38 -1.28 -15.14
N GLU A 82 -14.53 -0.41 -16.13
CA GLU A 82 -14.60 -0.79 -17.54
C GLU A 82 -13.36 -1.58 -17.98
N VAL A 83 -12.17 -1.08 -17.65
CA VAL A 83 -10.90 -1.76 -17.97
C VAL A 83 -10.70 -3.02 -17.12
N LEU A 84 -11.14 -3.02 -15.87
CA LEU A 84 -11.10 -4.19 -14.98
C LEU A 84 -11.97 -5.35 -15.48
N HIS A 85 -12.99 -5.11 -16.31
CA HIS A 85 -13.73 -6.19 -16.96
C HIS A 85 -12.85 -7.00 -17.92
N GLY A 86 -11.87 -6.37 -18.58
CA GLY A 86 -10.88 -7.04 -19.43
C GLY A 86 -9.76 -7.75 -18.65
N LEU A 87 -9.57 -7.39 -17.36
CA LEU A 87 -8.50 -7.90 -16.51
C LEU A 87 -9.05 -8.60 -15.25
N PRO A 88 -9.59 -9.83 -15.39
CA PRO A 88 -10.26 -10.51 -14.28
C PRO A 88 -9.35 -10.78 -13.08
N LYS A 89 -8.04 -10.95 -13.27
CA LYS A 89 -7.08 -11.19 -12.19
C LYS A 89 -6.98 -10.00 -11.21
N ILE A 90 -6.79 -8.80 -11.75
CA ILE A 90 -6.65 -7.57 -10.94
C ILE A 90 -7.99 -7.20 -10.30
N ARG A 91 -9.10 -7.41 -11.02
CA ARG A 91 -10.44 -7.22 -10.46
C ARG A 91 -10.69 -8.12 -9.26
N ARG A 92 -10.42 -9.43 -9.39
CA ARG A 92 -10.55 -10.37 -8.26
C ARG A 92 -9.64 -10.00 -7.11
N TYR A 93 -8.41 -9.56 -7.40
CA TYR A 93 -7.46 -9.12 -6.36
C TYR A 93 -8.01 -7.93 -5.57
N LEU A 94 -8.49 -6.88 -6.25
CA LEU A 94 -9.10 -5.71 -5.61
C LEU A 94 -10.37 -6.09 -4.80
N SER A 95 -11.29 -6.84 -5.41
CA SER A 95 -12.54 -7.25 -4.76
C SER A 95 -12.28 -8.15 -3.54
N SER A 96 -11.34 -9.11 -3.63
CA SER A 96 -11.03 -10.01 -2.51
C SER A 96 -10.55 -9.27 -1.26
N MET A 97 -9.75 -8.22 -1.43
CA MET A 97 -9.31 -7.35 -0.33
C MET A 97 -10.47 -6.53 0.24
N TYR A 98 -11.29 -5.94 -0.63
CA TYR A 98 -12.39 -5.07 -0.23
C TYR A 98 -13.52 -5.82 0.48
N ASP A 99 -13.91 -6.98 -0.05
CA ASP A 99 -14.96 -7.87 0.45
C ASP A 99 -14.50 -8.75 1.63
N CYS A 100 -13.25 -8.60 2.08
CA CYS A 100 -12.64 -9.36 3.18
C CYS A 100 -12.50 -10.89 2.94
N HIS A 101 -12.36 -11.32 1.69
CA HIS A 101 -12.07 -12.73 1.35
C HIS A 101 -10.55 -13.00 1.40
N TYR A 102 -10.02 -13.13 2.61
CA TYR A 102 -8.57 -13.14 2.84
C TYR A 102 -7.82 -14.35 2.25
N SER A 103 -8.45 -15.52 2.23
CA SER A 103 -7.85 -16.74 1.66
C SER A 103 -7.60 -16.61 0.16
N ASP A 104 -8.57 -16.08 -0.59
CA ASP A 104 -8.41 -15.81 -2.02
C ASP A 104 -7.45 -14.65 -2.27
N PHE A 105 -7.47 -13.62 -1.40
CA PHE A 105 -6.52 -12.52 -1.48
C PHE A 105 -5.06 -13.01 -1.39
N PHE A 106 -4.72 -13.95 -0.50
CA PHE A 106 -3.36 -14.47 -0.35
C PHE A 106 -2.88 -15.22 -1.61
N ARG A 107 -3.79 -15.97 -2.26
CA ARG A 107 -3.49 -16.64 -3.53
C ARG A 107 -3.25 -15.64 -4.65
N LEU A 108 -4.13 -14.65 -4.77
CA LEU A 108 -4.04 -13.60 -5.80
C LEU A 108 -2.83 -12.68 -5.56
N LEU A 109 -2.45 -12.45 -4.31
CA LEU A 109 -1.25 -11.69 -3.96
C LEU A 109 0.01 -12.38 -4.49
N ALA A 110 0.09 -13.72 -4.47
CA ALA A 110 1.20 -14.45 -5.04
C ALA A 110 1.27 -14.28 -6.58
N GLU A 111 0.12 -14.32 -7.27
CA GLU A 111 0.06 -14.06 -8.71
C GLU A 111 0.51 -12.64 -9.05
N VAL A 112 0.06 -11.64 -8.28
CA VAL A 112 0.45 -10.23 -8.46
C VAL A 112 1.94 -10.03 -8.14
N GLU A 113 2.47 -10.72 -7.13
CA GLU A 113 3.90 -10.70 -6.82
C GLU A 113 4.74 -11.18 -8.00
N ASP A 114 4.30 -12.23 -8.69
CA ASP A 114 5.00 -12.73 -9.87
C ASP A 114 4.94 -11.74 -11.04
N ILE A 115 3.79 -11.10 -11.28
CA ILE A 115 3.68 -10.00 -12.26
C ILE A 115 4.70 -8.90 -11.94
N MET A 116 4.83 -8.51 -10.67
CA MET A 116 5.79 -7.48 -10.26
C MET A 116 7.25 -7.90 -10.41
N LYS A 117 7.59 -9.19 -10.29
CA LYS A 117 8.97 -9.68 -10.48
C LYS A 117 9.44 -9.54 -11.93
N TYR A 118 8.53 -9.71 -12.89
CA TYR A 118 8.84 -9.59 -14.31
C TYR A 118 8.72 -8.16 -14.84
N ASP A 119 8.09 -7.25 -14.09
CA ASP A 119 8.00 -5.85 -14.45
C ASP A 119 9.31 -5.09 -14.12
N ARG A 120 9.81 -4.33 -15.09
CA ARG A 120 11.07 -3.58 -15.00
C ARG A 120 11.10 -2.60 -13.84
N LEU A 121 9.98 -1.95 -13.54
CA LEU A 121 9.93 -0.87 -12.54
C LEU A 121 9.61 -1.37 -11.14
N LEU A 122 8.75 -2.40 -11.02
CA LEU A 122 8.35 -2.97 -9.73
C LEU A 122 9.24 -4.13 -9.26
N ALA A 123 10.07 -4.73 -10.11
CA ALA A 123 10.98 -5.83 -9.73
C ALA A 123 11.94 -5.51 -8.56
N PRO A 124 12.42 -4.28 -8.34
CA PRO A 124 13.22 -3.97 -7.15
C PRO A 124 12.37 -3.79 -5.87
N HIS A 125 11.04 -3.77 -6.00
CA HIS A 125 10.10 -3.33 -4.96
C HIS A 125 9.02 -4.37 -4.61
N TYR A 126 8.91 -5.48 -5.35
CA TYR A 126 7.88 -6.51 -5.10
C TYR A 126 7.88 -7.02 -3.65
N LYS A 127 9.05 -7.25 -3.03
CA LYS A 127 9.14 -7.69 -1.63
C LYS A 127 8.55 -6.67 -0.65
N TYR A 128 8.76 -5.39 -0.94
CA TYR A 128 8.18 -4.31 -0.15
C TYR A 128 6.66 -4.32 -0.30
N TYR A 129 6.17 -4.37 -1.55
CA TYR A 129 4.74 -4.39 -1.85
C TYR A 129 4.02 -5.54 -1.14
N ALA A 130 4.49 -6.77 -1.31
CA ALA A 130 3.89 -7.95 -0.70
C ALA A 130 3.84 -7.86 0.83
N ARG A 131 4.92 -7.35 1.45
CA ARG A 131 4.98 -7.17 2.90
C ARG A 131 3.98 -6.12 3.40
N GLU A 132 3.89 -4.96 2.74
CA GLU A 132 2.95 -3.91 3.13
C GLU A 132 1.50 -4.38 2.96
N MET A 133 1.19 -5.09 1.86
CA MET A 133 -0.15 -5.65 1.64
C MET A 133 -0.55 -6.66 2.73
N ARG A 134 0.38 -7.53 3.17
CA ARG A 134 0.12 -8.45 4.30
C ARG A 134 -0.19 -7.68 5.58
N ILE A 135 0.62 -6.69 5.93
CA ILE A 135 0.38 -5.84 7.12
C ILE A 135 -0.98 -5.17 7.05
N MET A 136 -1.37 -4.62 5.89
CA MET A 136 -2.68 -3.98 5.72
C MET A 136 -3.82 -4.97 5.94
N THR A 137 -3.77 -6.16 5.33
CA THR A 137 -4.83 -7.17 5.53
C THR A 137 -4.91 -7.70 6.95
N TYR A 138 -3.77 -7.89 7.62
CA TYR A 138 -3.76 -8.25 9.04
C TYR A 138 -4.36 -7.13 9.90
N THR A 139 -3.99 -5.88 9.63
CA THR A 139 -4.55 -4.72 10.34
C THR A 139 -6.07 -4.64 10.15
N GLN A 140 -6.55 -4.83 8.92
CA GLN A 140 -7.97 -4.80 8.58
C GLN A 140 -8.78 -5.86 9.34
N LEU A 141 -8.27 -7.10 9.43
CA LEU A 141 -8.93 -8.12 10.24
C LEU A 141 -8.88 -7.76 11.73
N LEU A 142 -7.71 -7.37 12.24
CA LEU A 142 -7.49 -7.07 13.65
C LEU A 142 -8.32 -5.87 14.13
N GLU A 143 -8.55 -4.86 13.29
CA GLU A 143 -9.30 -3.65 13.65
C GLU A 143 -10.76 -3.95 14.05
N SER A 144 -11.34 -5.00 13.45
CA SER A 144 -12.72 -5.43 13.67
C SER A 144 -12.92 -6.19 14.99
N TYR A 145 -11.85 -6.69 15.62
CA TYR A 145 -11.92 -7.56 16.80
C TYR A 145 -11.01 -7.08 17.93
N ARG A 146 -11.51 -7.13 19.18
CA ARG A 146 -10.68 -6.88 20.38
C ARG A 146 -9.75 -8.07 20.68
N SER A 147 -10.25 -9.28 20.49
CA SER A 147 -9.50 -10.52 20.64
C SER A 147 -10.00 -11.54 19.62
N LEU A 148 -9.10 -12.40 19.16
CA LEU A 148 -9.41 -13.50 18.24
C LEU A 148 -8.46 -14.68 18.51
N THR A 149 -8.85 -15.89 18.12
CA THR A 149 -7.97 -17.05 18.22
C THR A 149 -7.04 -17.15 17.02
N LEU A 150 -5.81 -17.61 17.24
CA LEU A 150 -4.85 -17.87 16.15
C LEU A 150 -5.41 -18.89 15.14
N GLN A 151 -6.18 -19.87 15.61
CA GLN A 151 -6.85 -20.85 14.76
C GLN A 151 -7.84 -20.19 13.79
N TYR A 152 -8.69 -19.28 14.28
CA TYR A 152 -9.64 -18.57 13.44
C TYR A 152 -8.92 -17.74 12.37
N MET A 153 -7.87 -17.03 12.77
CA MET A 153 -7.05 -16.24 11.86
C MET A 153 -6.42 -17.12 10.77
N ALA A 154 -5.79 -18.22 11.15
CA ALA A 154 -5.21 -19.19 10.22
C ALA A 154 -6.25 -19.70 9.20
N THR A 155 -7.44 -20.09 9.66
CA THR A 155 -8.53 -20.54 8.79
C THR A 155 -9.02 -19.43 7.85
N ALA A 156 -9.18 -18.19 8.35
CA ALA A 156 -9.64 -17.06 7.54
C ALA A 156 -8.67 -16.70 6.41
N PHE A 157 -7.37 -16.74 6.69
CA PHE A 157 -6.31 -16.50 5.70
C PHE A 157 -5.96 -17.74 4.87
N GLY A 158 -6.45 -18.93 5.23
CA GLY A 158 -6.17 -20.18 4.52
C GLY A 158 -4.70 -20.65 4.67
N VAL A 159 -4.08 -20.37 5.81
CA VAL A 159 -2.66 -20.67 6.11
C VAL A 159 -2.55 -21.47 7.41
N THR A 160 -1.36 -21.97 7.73
CA THR A 160 -1.13 -22.70 9.00
C THR A 160 -0.96 -21.74 10.18
N ILE A 161 -1.18 -22.25 11.40
CA ILE A 161 -1.04 -21.48 12.63
C ILE A 161 0.41 -21.00 12.81
N GLU A 162 1.37 -21.88 12.52
CA GLU A 162 2.80 -21.59 12.64
C GLU A 162 3.22 -20.45 11.71
N PHE A 163 2.64 -20.41 10.51
CA PHE A 163 2.91 -19.35 9.55
C PHE A 163 2.42 -17.98 10.07
N VAL A 164 1.19 -17.93 10.60
CA VAL A 164 0.63 -16.69 11.18
C VAL A 164 1.42 -16.24 12.41
N ASP A 165 1.81 -17.16 13.29
CA ASP A 165 2.63 -16.86 14.48
C ASP A 165 3.98 -16.23 14.10
N GLN A 166 4.66 -16.79 13.09
CA GLN A 166 5.94 -16.26 12.60
C GLN A 166 5.79 -14.89 11.91
N GLU A 167 4.76 -14.68 11.10
CA GLU A 167 4.56 -13.38 10.44
C GLU A 167 4.13 -12.29 11.43
N LEU A 168 3.16 -12.58 12.31
CA LEU A 168 2.71 -11.62 13.30
C LEU A 168 3.82 -11.24 14.27
N SER A 169 4.57 -12.20 14.79
CA SER A 169 5.69 -11.92 15.71
C SER A 169 6.71 -10.97 15.08
N ARG A 170 7.06 -11.17 13.81
CA ARG A 170 7.95 -10.26 13.06
C ARG A 170 7.38 -8.86 12.92
N PHE A 171 6.10 -8.72 12.59
CA PHE A 171 5.47 -7.41 12.41
C PHE A 171 5.20 -6.67 13.71
N ILE A 172 4.89 -7.38 14.80
CA ILE A 172 4.77 -6.84 16.14
C ILE A 172 6.14 -6.36 16.64
N ALA A 173 7.20 -7.15 16.46
CA ALA A 173 8.56 -6.76 16.81
C ALA A 173 9.04 -5.52 16.03
N ALA A 174 8.63 -5.39 14.77
CA ALA A 174 8.89 -4.21 13.95
C ALA A 174 8.01 -2.99 14.33
N GLY A 175 7.06 -3.14 15.25
CA GLY A 175 6.12 -2.08 15.67
C GLY A 175 5.11 -1.68 14.59
N ARG A 176 4.88 -2.55 13.59
CA ARG A 176 3.98 -2.30 12.47
C ARG A 176 2.55 -2.80 12.72
N LEU A 177 2.39 -3.77 13.62
CA LEU A 177 1.08 -4.25 14.11
C LEU A 177 0.97 -3.99 15.61
N HIS A 178 -0.17 -3.43 16.03
CA HIS A 178 -0.46 -3.12 17.43
C HIS A 178 -1.32 -4.23 18.07
N CYS A 179 -0.74 -5.41 18.17
CA CYS A 179 -1.37 -6.55 18.84
C CYS A 179 -0.36 -7.31 19.69
N LYS A 180 -0.86 -8.14 20.60
CA LYS A 180 -0.10 -9.04 21.45
C LYS A 180 -0.58 -10.46 21.21
N ILE A 181 0.35 -11.41 21.19
CA ILE A 181 0.05 -12.83 21.01
C ILE A 181 0.24 -13.52 22.35
N ASP A 182 -0.81 -14.19 22.85
CA ASP A 182 -0.73 -15.16 23.93
C ASP A 182 -0.72 -16.56 23.31
N LYS A 183 0.47 -17.16 23.24
CA LYS A 183 0.67 -18.48 22.64
C LYS A 183 0.13 -19.62 23.49
N VAL A 184 0.06 -19.45 24.81
CA VAL A 184 -0.44 -20.49 25.73
C VAL A 184 -1.96 -20.63 25.56
N LYS A 185 -2.66 -19.50 25.46
CA LYS A 185 -4.11 -19.49 25.22
C LYS A 185 -4.47 -19.57 23.73
N GLY A 186 -3.52 -19.31 22.83
CA GLY A 186 -3.75 -19.26 21.39
C GLY A 186 -4.58 -18.05 20.95
N ILE A 187 -4.46 -16.92 21.66
CA ILE A 187 -5.28 -15.71 21.46
C ILE A 187 -4.39 -14.56 21.01
N VAL A 188 -4.87 -13.79 20.04
CA VAL A 188 -4.32 -12.49 19.65
C VAL A 188 -5.20 -11.40 20.21
N GLU A 189 -4.64 -10.54 21.04
CA GLU A 189 -5.31 -9.38 21.62
C GLU A 189 -4.84 -8.11 20.92
N THR A 190 -5.78 -7.28 20.49
CA THR A 190 -5.45 -6.00 19.85
C THR A 190 -5.30 -4.92 20.91
N ASN A 191 -4.20 -4.19 20.82
CA ASN A 191 -3.97 -3.02 21.68
C ASN A 191 -4.19 -1.78 20.83
N ARG A 192 -5.25 -1.01 21.11
CA ARG A 192 -5.49 0.24 20.40
C ARG A 192 -4.56 1.30 20.98
N PRO A 193 -3.51 1.74 20.26
CA PRO A 193 -2.65 2.78 20.79
C PRO A 193 -3.42 4.11 20.85
N ASP A 194 -3.26 4.84 21.94
CA ASP A 194 -3.78 6.21 22.03
C ASP A 194 -3.13 7.09 20.96
N SER A 195 -3.97 7.82 20.21
CA SER A 195 -3.52 8.74 19.14
C SER A 195 -2.46 9.72 19.63
N LYS A 196 -2.60 10.24 20.86
CA LYS A 196 -1.62 11.14 21.47
C LYS A 196 -0.25 10.49 21.69
N ASN A 197 -0.21 9.23 22.12
CA ASN A 197 1.05 8.53 22.36
C ASN A 197 1.79 8.28 21.04
N TRP A 198 1.05 7.90 19.99
CA TRP A 198 1.62 7.76 18.65
C TRP A 198 2.18 9.09 18.11
N GLN A 199 1.41 10.18 18.21
CA GLN A 199 1.85 11.52 17.79
C GLN A 199 3.08 12.00 18.55
N TYR A 200 3.12 11.77 19.87
CA TYR A 200 4.26 12.11 20.72
C TYR A 200 5.53 11.38 20.28
N GLN A 201 5.45 10.05 20.10
CA GLN A 201 6.57 9.23 19.64
C GLN A 201 7.05 9.61 18.23
N ALA A 202 6.11 9.93 17.32
CA ALA A 202 6.44 10.38 15.98
C ALA A 202 7.17 11.74 15.99
N THR A 203 6.71 12.67 16.83
CA THR A 203 7.31 14.00 16.97
C THR A 203 8.74 13.92 17.50
N ILE A 204 9.00 13.09 18.51
CA ILE A 204 10.36 12.89 19.03
C ILE A 204 11.28 12.33 17.95
N LYS A 205 10.86 11.26 17.25
CA LYS A 205 11.66 10.67 16.18
C LYS A 205 12.02 11.66 15.08
N GLN A 206 11.04 12.45 14.63
CA GLN A 206 11.28 13.45 13.58
C GLN A 206 12.15 14.61 14.10
N GLY A 207 11.97 14.99 15.37
CA GLY A 207 12.78 15.98 16.06
C GLY A 207 14.25 15.58 16.14
N ASP A 208 14.54 14.33 16.51
CA ASP A 208 15.91 13.80 16.59
C ASP A 208 16.60 13.79 15.22
N ILE A 209 15.89 13.42 14.15
CA ILE A 209 16.42 13.46 12.78
C ILE A 209 16.78 14.90 12.39
N LEU A 210 15.91 15.86 12.72
CA LEU A 210 16.14 17.28 12.43
C LEU A 210 17.33 17.81 13.23
N LEU A 211 17.39 17.57 14.54
CA LEU A 211 18.48 18.00 15.41
C LEU A 211 19.82 17.47 14.92
N ASN A 212 19.89 16.18 14.55
CA ASN A 212 21.10 15.59 13.99
C ASN A 212 21.55 16.27 12.69
N ARG A 213 20.61 16.66 11.81
CA ARG A 213 20.94 17.41 10.58
C ARG A 213 21.44 18.81 10.90
N VAL A 214 20.76 19.53 11.80
CA VAL A 214 21.14 20.89 12.21
C VAL A 214 22.52 20.90 12.88
N GLN A 215 22.80 19.94 13.77
CA GLN A 215 24.12 19.80 14.40
C GLN A 215 25.22 19.55 13.37
N LYS A 216 24.99 18.68 12.38
CA LYS A 216 25.94 18.44 11.29
C LYS A 216 26.18 19.70 10.46
N LEU A 217 25.11 20.42 10.10
CA LEU A 217 25.20 21.69 9.36
C LEU A 217 25.98 22.75 10.14
N SER A 218 25.69 22.93 11.43
CA SER A 218 26.39 23.90 12.27
C SER A 218 27.90 23.62 12.37
N ARG A 219 28.32 22.35 12.44
CA ARG A 219 29.75 21.98 12.43
C ARG A 219 30.45 22.30 11.12
N VAL A 220 29.74 22.23 9.99
CA VAL A 220 30.30 22.55 8.66
C VAL A 220 30.36 24.06 8.43
N ILE A 221 29.39 24.82 8.94
CA ILE A 221 29.32 26.29 8.77
C ILE A 221 30.30 27.03 9.69
N ASN A 222 30.62 26.48 10.86
CA ASN A 222 31.52 27.09 11.84
C ASN A 222 33.03 26.79 11.58
N ILE A 223 33.36 26.07 10.50
CA ILE A 223 34.73 25.90 9.97
C ILE A 223 34.92 26.89 8.82
#